data_AF-A0A1G0R5P2-F1
#
_entry.id   AF-A0A1G0R5P2-F1
#
_cell.length_a   1.000
_cell.length_b   1.000
_cell.length_c   1.000
_cell.angle_alpha   90.00
_cell.angle_beta   90.00
_cell.angle_gamma   90.00
#
_symmetry.space_group_name_H-M   'P 1'
#
loop_
_entity.id
_entity.type
_entity.pdbx_description
1 polymer ?
#
loop_
_entity_poly.entity_id
_entity_poly.type
_entity_poly.pdbx_seq_one_letter_code
_entity_poly.pdbx_strand_id
1 'polypeptide(L)' 'MARKNVTDKMVCEAYAEMDALREQNLDYKFPYETLAEKTGECEKVCYAAIERAESRGYIEYGVSLRTGWLTDKGKKLLST' A
#
# COMPACT_ATOMS: atom_id res chain seq x y z
N MET A 1 11.77 -14.28 4.53
CA MET A 1 10.78 -13.57 3.70
C MET A 1 9.41 -14.16 3.95
N ALA A 2 8.45 -13.39 4.48
CA ALA A 2 7.10 -13.89 4.72
C ALA A 2 6.04 -12.81 4.50
N ARG A 3 5.02 -13.11 3.69
CA ARG A 3 3.87 -12.21 3.39
C ARG A 3 3.11 -11.72 4.63
N LYS A 4 3.30 -12.39 5.78
CA LYS A 4 2.73 -11.99 7.08
C LYS A 4 3.43 -10.77 7.72
N ASN A 5 4.66 -10.48 7.31
CA ASN A 5 5.44 -9.34 7.84
C ASN A 5 4.97 -8.01 7.24
N VAL A 6 4.28 -8.05 6.10
CA VAL A 6 3.61 -6.89 5.50
C VAL A 6 2.13 -6.97 5.84
N THR A 7 1.68 -6.20 6.83
CA THR A 7 0.27 -6.20 7.26
C THR A 7 -0.61 -5.36 6.34
N ASP A 8 -1.92 -5.57 6.37
CA ASP A 8 -2.85 -4.74 5.56
C ASP A 8 -2.84 -3.27 6.01
N LYS A 9 -2.58 -3.02 7.31
CA LYS A 9 -2.42 -1.65 7.83
C LYS A 9 -1.20 -0.97 7.21
N MET A 10 -0.06 -1.66 7.13
CA MET A 10 1.14 -1.13 6.48
C MET A 10 0.92 -0.85 4.99
N VAL A 11 0.17 -1.72 4.31
CA VAL A 11 -0.22 -1.45 2.91
C VAL A 11 -1.03 -0.16 2.84
N CYS A 12 -2.05 -0.01 3.70
CA CYS A 12 -2.87 1.20 3.69
C CYS A 12 -2.06 2.46 4.01
N GLU A 13 -1.12 2.38 4.96
CA GLU A 13 -0.20 3.47 5.30
C GLU A 13 0.68 3.85 4.10
N ALA A 14 1.18 2.87 3.33
CA ALA A 14 1.97 3.14 2.14
C ALA A 14 1.17 3.86 1.04
N TYR A 15 -0.12 3.51 0.85
CA TYR A 15 -0.99 4.26 -0.07
C TYR A 15 -1.31 5.66 0.43
N ALA A 16 -1.55 5.84 1.73
CA ALA A 16 -1.79 7.16 2.31
C ALA A 16 -0.56 8.08 2.16
N GLU A 17 0.64 7.53 2.36
CA GLU A 17 1.91 8.24 2.18
C GLU A 17 2.10 8.67 0.71
N MET A 18 1.90 7.75 -0.23
CA MET A 18 1.95 8.06 -1.66
C MET A 18 0.94 9.15 -2.05
N ASP A 19 -0.30 9.06 -1.55
CA ASP A 19 -1.35 10.02 -1.87
C ASP A 19 -1.02 11.42 -1.33
N ALA A 20 -0.58 11.51 -0.08
CA ALA A 20 -0.20 12.77 0.55
C ALA A 20 0.98 13.47 -0.17
N LEU A 21 1.96 12.71 -0.66
CA LEU A 21 3.08 13.25 -1.44
C LEU A 21 2.63 13.69 -2.83
N ARG A 22 1.77 12.90 -3.48
CA ARG A 22 1.19 13.21 -4.79
C ARG A 22 0.35 14.48 -4.76
N GLU A 23 -0.49 14.65 -3.74
CA GLU A 23 -1.29 15.89 -3.55
C GLU A 23 -0.41 17.13 -3.39
N GLN A 24 0.77 16.98 -2.77
CA GLN A 24 1.76 18.03 -2.62
C GLN A 24 2.65 18.22 -3.86
N ASN A 25 2.43 17.45 -4.93
CA ASN A 25 3.24 17.42 -6.14
C ASN A 25 4.74 17.19 -5.85
N LEU A 26 5.02 16.35 -4.85
CA LEU A 26 6.35 15.92 -4.46
C LEU A 26 6.69 14.55 -5.08
N ASP A 27 7.98 14.25 -5.20
CA ASP A 27 8.44 12.92 -5.56
C ASP A 27 7.95 11.90 -4.53
N TYR A 28 7.38 10.80 -5.04
CA TYR A 28 6.86 9.72 -4.23
C TYR A 28 7.37 8.37 -4.73
N LYS A 29 7.39 7.40 -3.82
CA LYS A 29 7.66 5.99 -4.13
C LYS A 29 6.36 5.24 -4.33
N PHE A 30 6.39 4.17 -5.11
CA PHE A 30 5.25 3.28 -5.20
C PHE A 30 5.08 2.50 -3.89
N PRO A 31 3.85 2.04 -3.56
CA PRO A 31 3.58 1.42 -2.27
C PRO A 31 4.48 0.20 -1.98
N TYR A 32 4.83 -0.60 -3.00
CA TYR A 32 5.69 -1.77 -2.81
C TYR A 32 7.12 -1.40 -2.46
N GLU A 33 7.62 -0.24 -2.91
CA GLU A 33 8.95 0.27 -2.57
C GLU A 33 8.98 0.75 -1.13
N THR A 34 7.99 1.54 -0.72
CA THR A 34 7.82 1.96 0.68
C THR A 34 7.71 0.75 1.62
N LEU A 35 6.96 -0.29 1.23
CA LEU A 35 6.84 -1.52 2.01
C LEU A 35 8.16 -2.28 2.09
N ALA A 36 8.90 -2.39 0.98
CA ALA A 36 10.20 -3.06 0.94
C ALA A 36 11.20 -2.36 1.85
N GLU A 37 11.23 -1.03 1.85
CA GLU A 37 12.10 -0.23 2.74
C GLU A 37 11.73 -0.40 4.21
N LYS A 38 10.44 -0.38 4.54
CA LYS A 38 9.96 -0.51 5.94
C LYS A 38 10.14 -1.91 6.51
N THR A 39 10.09 -2.95 5.68
CA THR A 39 10.07 -4.35 6.15
C THR A 39 11.32 -5.15 5.81
N GLY A 40 12.13 -4.69 4.86
CA GLY A 40 13.23 -5.47 4.28
C GLY A 40 12.76 -6.65 3.42
N GLU A 41 11.45 -6.76 3.13
CA GLU A 41 10.90 -7.81 2.28
C GLU A 41 11.12 -7.49 0.79
N CYS A 42 11.23 -8.53 -0.05
CA CYS A 42 11.44 -8.32 -1.48
C CYS A 42 10.17 -7.81 -2.17
N GLU A 43 10.33 -7.17 -3.35
CA GLU A 43 9.24 -6.60 -4.13
C GLU A 43 8.07 -7.57 -4.33
N LYS A 44 8.36 -8.83 -4.68
CA LYS A 44 7.32 -9.86 -4.88
C LYS A 44 6.46 -10.10 -3.64
N VAL A 45 7.06 -10.06 -2.45
CA VAL A 45 6.32 -10.24 -1.19
C VAL A 45 5.46 -9.02 -0.89
N CYS A 46 5.99 -7.82 -1.11
CA CYS A 46 5.26 -6.57 -0.95
C CYS A 46 4.08 -6.48 -1.93
N TYR A 47 4.29 -6.83 -3.19
CA TYR A 47 3.25 -6.85 -4.22
C TYR A 47 2.14 -7.86 -3.89
N ALA A 48 2.51 -9.07 -3.44
CA ALA A 48 1.53 -10.05 -2.99
C ALA A 48 0.74 -9.54 -1.77
N ALA A 49 1.33 -8.76 -0.87
CA ALA A 49 0.60 -8.15 0.24
C ALA A 49 -0.38 -7.06 -0.26
N ILE A 50 0.00 -6.29 -1.29
CA ILE A 50 -0.87 -5.31 -1.94
C ILE A 50 -2.07 -6.00 -2.60
N GLU A 51 -1.87 -7.08 -3.38
CA GLU A 51 -2.96 -7.90 -3.94
C GLU A 51 -3.88 -8.47 -2.85
N ARG A 52 -3.32 -8.78 -1.67
CA ARG A 52 -4.14 -9.22 -0.53
C ARG A 52 -5.05 -8.10 -0.03
N ALA A 53 -4.50 -6.89 0.08
CA ALA A 53 -5.24 -5.74 0.59
C ALA A 53 -6.36 -5.36 -0.40
N GLU A 54 -6.08 -5.44 -1.69
CA GLU A 54 -7.06 -5.25 -2.76
C GLU A 54 -8.17 -6.30 -2.71
N SER A 55 -7.84 -7.58 -2.66
CA SER A 55 -8.87 -8.64 -2.59
C SER A 55 -9.70 -8.60 -1.29
N ARG A 56 -9.22 -7.92 -0.25
CA ARG A 56 -9.95 -7.62 0.98
C ARG A 56 -10.74 -6.30 0.93
N GLY A 57 -10.65 -5.54 -0.17
CA GLY A 57 -11.35 -4.29 -0.41
C GLY A 57 -10.80 -3.10 0.37
N TYR A 58 -9.53 -3.12 0.80
CA TYR A 58 -8.90 -1.97 1.46
C TYR A 58 -8.35 -0.93 0.49
N ILE A 59 -8.02 -1.36 -0.73
CA ILE A 59 -7.53 -0.52 -1.81
C ILE A 59 -8.24 -0.90 -3.10
N GLU A 60 -8.27 0.03 -4.05
CA GLU A 60 -8.75 -0.16 -5.42
C GLU A 60 -7.74 0.44 -6.40
N TYR A 61 -7.84 0.05 -7.66
CA TYR A 61 -6.98 0.57 -8.72
C TYR A 61 -7.71 0.64 -10.05
N GLY A 62 -7.30 1.58 -10.90
CA GLY A 62 -7.83 1.70 -12.27
C GLY A 62 -7.06 0.81 -13.26
N VAL A 63 -5.75 1.05 -13.38
CA VAL A 63 -4.87 0.37 -14.37
C VAL A 63 -3.86 -0.55 -13.68
N SER A 64 -3.27 -0.10 -12.58
CA SER A 64 -2.24 -0.84 -11.86
C SER A 64 -2.37 -0.63 -10.36
N LEU A 65 -2.10 -1.67 -9.59
CA LEU A 65 -1.96 -1.58 -8.14
C LEU A 65 -0.95 -0.50 -7.74
N ARG A 66 0.11 -0.28 -8.53
CA ARG A 66 1.14 0.74 -8.25
C ARG A 66 0.56 2.14 -8.04
N THR A 67 -0.53 2.47 -8.73
CA THR A 67 -1.18 3.79 -8.71
C THR A 67 -2.60 3.75 -8.16
N GLY A 68 -2.93 2.71 -7.38
CA GLY A 68 -4.22 2.59 -6.70
C GLY A 68 -4.46 3.65 -5.61
N TRP A 69 -5.61 3.55 -4.96
CA TRP A 69 -6.04 4.44 -3.88
C TRP A 69 -6.75 3.66 -2.77
N LEU A 70 -6.83 4.28 -1.58
CA LEU A 70 -7.54 3.72 -0.45
C LEU A 70 -9.06 3.78 -0.67
N THR A 71 -9.74 2.69 -0.37
CA THR A 71 -11.20 2.68 -0.22
C THR A 71 -11.59 3.27 1.14
N ASP A 72 -12.88 3.53 1.36
CA ASP A 72 -13.39 3.93 2.67
C ASP A 72 -13.07 2.90 3.76
N LYS A 73 -13.07 1.61 3.40
CA LYS A 73 -12.67 0.52 4.30
C LYS A 73 -11.18 0.61 4.66
N GLY A 74 -10.32 0.91 3.68
CA GLY A 74 -8.89 1.15 3.91
C GLY A 74 -8.63 2.34 4.82
N LYS A 75 -9.31 3.47 4.57
CA LYS A 75 -9.23 4.67 5.41
C LYS A 75 -9.67 4.37 6.85
N LYS A 76 -10.74 3.59 7.04
CA LYS A 76 -11.22 3.18 8.37
C LYS A 76 -10.18 2.33 9.12
N LEU A 77 -9.44 1.47 8.42
CA LEU A 77 -8.37 0.68 9.03
C LEU A 77 -7.24 1.56 9.60
N LEU A 78 -6.97 2.71 8.99
CA LEU A 78 -5.97 3.67 9.48
C LEU A 78 -6.46 4.47 10.70
N SER A 79 -7.77 4.66 10.84
CA SER A 79 -8.38 5.32 12.00
C SER A 79 -8.51 4.43 13.25
N THR A 80 -8.08 3.17 13.17
CA THR A 80 -8.10 2.18 14.26
C THR A 80 -6.72 2.02 14.88
#